data_AF-A0A7C5YVQ3-F1
#
_entry.id   AF-A0A7C5YVQ3-F1
#
_cell.length_a   1.000
_cell.length_b   1.000
_cell.length_c   1.000
_cell.angle_alpha   90.00
_cell.angle_beta   90.00
_cell.angle_gamma   90.00
#
_symmetry.space_group_name_H-M   'P 1'
#
loop_
_entity.id
_entity.type
_entity.pdbx_description
1 polymer ?
#
loop_
_entity_poly.entity_id
_entity_poly.type
_entity_poly.pdbx_seq_one_letter_code
_entity_poly.pdbx_strand_id
1 'polypeptide(L)'
;MKELDIQNHGNILPCTRKDLISWIRTRLKRYNIKLRKRLSQIILIDPKILTFIAEKIGKIIEDRSNVAILEIGAGVGNLTMFLGCKNSNALVIAIEIDNRFASILKEIKNLCSNIEIIIGDALNLIKSFRGIDLVVGNIPYHITSDILLTLAKSNTKYALLTIQRDVADRLVSKTWY
;
A
#
# COMPACT_ATOMS: atom_id res chain seq x y z
N MET A 1 19.26 -7.44 23.53
CA MET A 1 19.34 -7.16 22.07
C MET A 1 19.50 -8.49 21.36
N LYS A 2 18.44 -9.02 20.74
CA LYS A 2 18.57 -10.16 19.84
C LYS A 2 18.46 -9.62 18.42
N GLU A 3 19.58 -9.65 17.71
CA GLU A 3 19.62 -9.61 16.25
C GLU A 3 18.63 -10.65 15.72
N LEU A 4 17.66 -10.21 14.92
CA LEU A 4 16.63 -11.07 14.35
C LEU A 4 16.77 -11.07 12.83
N ASP A 5 17.26 -12.21 12.33
CA ASP A 5 16.83 -12.88 11.10
C ASP A 5 16.78 -12.04 9.81
N ILE A 6 17.90 -11.41 9.47
CA ILE A 6 18.20 -10.99 8.08
C ILE A 6 18.91 -12.14 7.31
N GLN A 7 19.20 -13.27 7.97
CA GLN A 7 20.07 -14.33 7.43
C GLN A 7 19.41 -15.40 6.56
N ASN A 8 18.18 -15.23 6.05
CA ASN A 8 17.67 -16.15 5.03
C ASN A 8 17.22 -15.42 3.75
N HIS A 9 18.14 -15.49 2.78
CA HIS A 9 18.06 -15.06 1.39
C HIS A 9 18.33 -13.57 1.17
N GLY A 10 19.26 -13.24 0.27
CA GLY A 10 19.65 -11.88 -0.14
C GLY A 10 18.54 -11.09 -0.86
N ASN A 11 17.28 -11.29 -0.48
CA ASN A 11 16.12 -10.61 -1.00
C ASN A 11 15.27 -10.11 0.18
N ILE A 12 15.14 -8.79 0.30
CA ILE A 12 14.43 -8.10 1.39
C ILE A 12 12.92 -8.44 1.40
N LEU A 13 12.40 -8.95 0.28
CA LEU A 13 10.98 -9.24 0.08
C LEU A 13 10.64 -10.73 0.33
N PRO A 14 9.57 -11.03 1.11
CA PRO A 14 9.08 -12.39 1.27
C PRO A 14 8.60 -13.01 -0.05
N CYS A 15 9.18 -14.15 -0.44
CA CYS A 15 8.87 -14.80 -1.72
C CYS A 15 7.66 -15.76 -1.64
N THR A 16 7.39 -16.36 -0.47
CA THR A 16 6.26 -17.30 -0.30
C THR A 16 5.17 -16.76 0.63
N ARG A 17 3.95 -17.28 0.48
CA ARG A 17 2.82 -16.93 1.36
C ARG A 17 3.13 -17.26 2.83
N LYS A 18 3.83 -18.37 3.10
CA LYS A 18 4.21 -18.78 4.45
C LYS A 18 5.18 -17.77 5.08
N ASP A 19 6.18 -17.33 4.31
CA ASP A 19 7.17 -16.36 4.78
C ASP A 19 6.52 -15.00 5.03
N LEU A 20 5.64 -14.55 4.13
CA LEU A 20 4.91 -13.30 4.29
C LEU A 20 4.01 -13.32 5.53
N ILE A 21 3.27 -14.41 5.75
CA ILE A 21 2.43 -14.55 6.96
C ILE A 21 3.30 -14.54 8.22
N SER A 22 4.44 -15.23 8.21
CA SER A 22 5.39 -15.23 9.32
C SER A 22 5.90 -13.81 9.60
N TRP A 23 6.35 -13.12 8.55
CA TRP A 23 6.84 -11.73 8.59
C TRP A 23 5.80 -10.76 9.16
N ILE A 24 4.53 -10.90 8.76
CA ILE A 24 3.41 -10.09 9.26
C ILE A 24 3.14 -10.38 10.73
N ARG A 25 3.02 -11.67 11.10
CA ARG A 25 2.71 -12.09 12.48
C ARG A 25 3.79 -11.65 13.47
N THR A 26 5.06 -11.78 13.10
CA THR A 26 6.19 -11.36 13.93
C THR A 26 6.13 -9.86 14.22
N ARG A 27 5.83 -9.02 13.21
CA ARG A 27 5.68 -7.57 13.39
C ARG A 27 4.47 -7.22 14.24
N LEU A 28 3.30 -7.77 13.94
CA LEU A 28 2.10 -7.53 14.74
C LEU A 28 2.31 -7.90 16.21
N LYS A 29 2.96 -9.05 16.48
CA LYS A 29 3.28 -9.49 17.83
C LYS A 29 4.27 -8.54 18.52
N ARG A 30 5.35 -8.15 17.84
CA ARG A 30 6.40 -7.28 18.38
C ARG A 30 5.86 -5.92 18.83
N TYR A 31 4.90 -5.37 18.09
CA TYR A 31 4.27 -4.09 18.40
C TYR A 31 2.93 -4.20 19.14
N ASN A 32 2.56 -5.43 19.56
CA ASN A 32 1.30 -5.71 20.25
C ASN A 32 0.06 -5.16 19.51
N ILE A 33 0.05 -5.25 18.18
CA ILE A 33 -1.05 -4.75 17.35
C ILE A 33 -2.01 -5.90 17.04
N LYS A 34 -3.28 -5.68 17.38
CA LYS A 34 -4.40 -6.47 16.89
C LYS A 34 -5.16 -5.70 15.82
N LEU A 35 -5.49 -6.38 14.72
CA LEU A 35 -6.31 -5.84 13.65
C LEU A 35 -7.72 -5.55 14.15
N ARG A 36 -8.27 -4.41 13.74
CA ARG A 36 -9.60 -3.95 14.16
C ARG A 36 -10.62 -4.25 13.08
N LYS A 37 -11.61 -5.09 13.42
CA LYS A 37 -12.78 -5.34 12.57
C LYS A 37 -13.54 -4.05 12.23
N ARG A 38 -13.67 -3.11 13.17
CA ARG A 38 -14.33 -1.81 12.97
C ARG A 38 -13.67 -0.95 11.88
N LEU A 39 -12.36 -1.12 11.66
CA LEU A 39 -11.63 -0.42 10.59
C LEU A 39 -11.55 -1.25 9.30
N SER A 40 -12.27 -2.39 9.24
CA SER A 40 -12.23 -3.34 8.13
C SER A 40 -10.81 -3.70 7.67
N GLN A 41 -9.86 -3.81 8.63
CA GLN A 41 -8.45 -4.09 8.32
C GLN A 41 -8.29 -5.50 7.77
N ILE A 42 -7.98 -5.60 6.47
CA ILE A 42 -7.68 -6.82 5.74
C ILE A 42 -6.27 -6.68 5.15
N ILE A 43 -5.37 -7.60 5.51
CA ILE A 43 -3.99 -7.59 5.01
C ILE A 43 -3.87 -8.50 3.79
N LEU A 44 -3.27 -7.99 2.72
CA LEU A 44 -2.97 -8.77 1.53
C LEU A 44 -1.81 -9.74 1.78
N ILE A 45 -2.09 -11.03 1.93
CA ILE A 45 -1.10 -12.07 2.31
C ILE A 45 -0.53 -12.86 1.11
N ASP A 46 -0.72 -12.40 -0.11
CA ASP A 46 -0.20 -13.07 -1.30
C ASP A 46 0.97 -12.30 -1.93
N PRO A 47 2.21 -12.81 -1.83
CA PRO A 47 3.38 -12.12 -2.39
C PRO A 47 3.33 -12.03 -3.92
N LYS A 48 2.59 -12.91 -4.61
CA LYS A 48 2.44 -12.82 -6.07
C LYS A 48 1.60 -11.60 -6.45
N ILE A 49 0.54 -11.31 -5.68
CA ILE A 49 -0.29 -10.12 -5.90
C ILE A 49 0.51 -8.85 -5.55
N LEU A 50 1.24 -8.83 -4.44
CA LEU A 50 2.10 -7.70 -4.07
C LEU A 50 3.16 -7.41 -5.16
N THR A 51 3.81 -8.47 -5.65
CA THR A 51 4.78 -8.40 -6.77
C THR A 51 4.13 -7.86 -8.03
N PHE A 52 2.97 -8.41 -8.41
CA PHE A 52 2.23 -7.98 -9.59
C PHE A 52 1.85 -6.50 -9.53
N ILE A 53 1.33 -6.03 -8.39
CA ILE A 53 0.98 -4.61 -8.18
C ILE A 53 2.21 -3.73 -8.36
N ALA A 54 3.31 -4.06 -7.68
CA ALA A 54 4.52 -3.25 -7.71
C ALA A 54 5.16 -3.21 -9.10
N GLU A 55 5.20 -4.34 -9.83
CA GLU A 55 5.69 -4.40 -11.21
C GLU A 55 4.79 -3.67 -12.20
N LYS A 56 3.47 -3.75 -12.01
CA LYS A 56 2.52 -3.03 -12.87
C LYS A 56 2.68 -1.51 -12.71
N ILE A 57 2.91 -1.05 -11.49
CA ILE A 57 3.21 0.36 -11.19
C ILE A 57 4.54 0.76 -11.83
N GLY A 58 5.59 -0.04 -11.68
CA GLY A 58 6.90 0.20 -12.31
C GLY A 58 6.80 0.43 -13.82
N LYS A 59 6.01 -0.39 -14.52
CA LYS A 59 5.74 -0.21 -15.96
C LYS A 59 4.96 1.06 -16.31
N ILE A 60 4.08 1.55 -15.43
CA ILE A 60 3.32 2.79 -15.66
C ILE A 60 4.23 4.02 -15.57
N ILE A 61 5.29 3.92 -14.76
CA ILE A 61 6.17 5.04 -14.41
C ILE A 61 7.56 4.95 -15.04
N GLU A 62 7.83 3.92 -15.85
CA GLU A 62 9.15 3.59 -16.40
C GLU A 62 9.83 4.79 -17.09
N ASP A 63 9.08 5.52 -17.93
CA ASP A 63 9.60 6.68 -18.68
C ASP A 63 9.45 8.02 -17.95
N ARG A 64 9.19 8.01 -16.63
CA ARG A 64 8.89 9.21 -15.86
C ARG A 64 9.91 9.46 -14.77
N SER A 65 10.34 10.71 -14.66
CA SER A 65 11.18 11.18 -13.55
C SER A 65 10.33 11.83 -12.46
N ASN A 66 10.78 11.76 -11.20
CA ASN A 66 10.16 12.42 -10.05
C ASN A 66 8.70 11.99 -9.76
N VAL A 67 8.40 10.71 -9.96
CA VAL A 67 7.05 10.16 -9.72
C VAL A 67 6.83 9.92 -8.22
N ALA A 68 5.65 10.32 -7.75
CA ALA A 68 5.14 9.95 -6.44
C ALA A 68 4.06 8.86 -6.56
N ILE A 69 4.23 7.78 -5.79
CA ILE A 69 3.25 6.71 -5.60
C ILE A 69 2.60 6.93 -4.24
N LEU A 70 1.30 7.16 -4.21
CA LEU A 70 0.55 7.31 -2.96
C LEU A 70 -0.15 5.99 -2.60
N GLU A 71 0.27 5.36 -1.51
CA GLU A 71 -0.38 4.17 -0.95
C GLU A 71 -1.42 4.55 0.10
N ILE A 72 -2.65 4.05 -0.06
CA ILE A 72 -3.75 4.23 0.89
C ILE A 72 -3.89 2.98 1.75
N GLY A 73 -3.78 3.15 3.07
CA GLY A 73 -3.98 2.07 4.04
C GLY A 73 -2.80 1.12 4.11
N ALA A 74 -1.62 1.66 4.41
CA ALA A 74 -0.36 0.91 4.44
C ALA A 74 -0.37 -0.27 5.43
N GLY A 75 -1.10 -0.16 6.54
CA GLY A 75 -1.23 -1.20 7.56
C GLY A 75 0.13 -1.66 8.08
N VAL A 76 0.42 -2.96 7.94
CA VAL A 76 1.72 -3.54 8.33
C VAL A 76 2.87 -3.21 7.37
N GLY A 77 2.60 -2.50 6.27
CA GLY A 77 3.55 -2.02 5.28
C GLY A 77 4.14 -3.08 4.35
N ASN A 78 3.45 -4.22 4.21
CA ASN A 78 3.88 -5.25 3.28
C ASN A 78 3.80 -4.79 1.83
N LEU A 79 2.74 -4.11 1.40
CA LEU A 79 2.69 -3.52 0.05
C LEU A 79 3.69 -2.36 -0.08
N THR A 80 3.77 -1.48 0.92
CA THR A 80 4.77 -0.40 0.99
C THR A 80 6.20 -0.89 0.71
N MET A 81 6.60 -2.01 1.32
CA MET A 81 7.93 -2.59 1.12
C MET A 81 8.15 -3.04 -0.33
N PHE A 82 7.17 -3.73 -0.93
CA PHE A 82 7.26 -4.17 -2.32
C PHE A 82 7.33 -2.99 -3.28
N LEU A 83 6.56 -1.92 -3.01
CA LEU A 83 6.60 -0.69 -3.80
C LEU A 83 7.97 -0.03 -3.72
N GLY A 84 8.51 0.17 -2.51
CA GLY A 84 9.80 0.82 -2.29
C GLY A 84 10.96 0.05 -2.94
N CYS A 85 11.02 -1.27 -2.71
CA CYS A 85 12.10 -2.11 -3.25
C CYS A 85 12.07 -2.25 -4.78
N LYS A 86 10.88 -2.31 -5.41
CA LYS A 86 10.76 -2.50 -6.87
C LYS A 86 10.71 -1.21 -7.67
N ASN A 87 10.46 -0.07 -7.04
CA ASN A 87 10.34 1.24 -7.71
C ASN A 87 11.27 2.27 -7.04
N SER A 88 12.57 1.97 -6.97
CA SER A 88 13.57 2.79 -6.27
C SER A 88 13.74 4.21 -6.84
N ASN A 89 13.30 4.43 -8.08
CA ASN A 89 13.27 5.74 -8.77
C ASN A 89 12.02 6.58 -8.45
N ALA A 90 11.08 6.06 -7.66
CA ALA A 90 9.85 6.75 -7.29
C ALA A 90 9.76 6.96 -5.77
N LEU A 91 9.18 8.09 -5.37
CA LEU A 91 8.85 8.36 -3.97
C LEU A 91 7.57 7.62 -3.61
N VAL A 92 7.63 6.70 -2.66
CA VAL A 92 6.45 6.00 -2.12
C VAL A 92 5.98 6.72 -0.87
N ILE A 93 4.79 7.30 -0.91
CA ILE A 93 4.14 7.95 0.22
C ILE A 93 3.06 7.01 0.76
N ALA A 94 3.28 6.39 1.90
CA ALA A 94 2.34 5.49 2.55
C ALA A 94 1.50 6.22 3.61
N ILE A 95 0.18 6.23 3.40
CA ILE A 95 -0.80 6.79 4.33
C ILE A 95 -1.42 5.68 5.18
N GLU A 96 -1.49 5.90 6.49
CA GLU A 96 -2.21 5.04 7.42
C GLU A 96 -3.02 5.84 8.44
N ILE A 97 -4.29 5.50 8.62
CA ILE A 97 -5.19 6.19 9.55
C ILE A 97 -4.97 5.72 11.00
N ASP A 98 -4.59 4.47 11.18
CA ASP A 98 -4.39 3.84 12.48
C ASP A 98 -2.94 4.05 12.97
N ASN A 99 -2.78 5.05 13.82
CA ASN A 99 -1.49 5.48 14.38
C ASN A 99 -0.69 4.35 15.08
N ARG A 100 -1.32 3.24 15.46
CA ARG A 100 -0.65 2.09 16.07
C ARG A 100 0.37 1.46 15.13
N PHE A 101 0.17 1.56 13.81
CA PHE A 101 1.10 1.06 12.80
C PHE A 101 2.30 1.98 12.57
N ALA A 102 2.31 3.20 13.10
CA ALA A 102 3.37 4.18 12.85
C ALA A 102 4.77 3.64 13.15
N SER A 103 4.94 2.89 14.25
CA SER A 103 6.24 2.30 14.59
C SER A 103 6.66 1.18 13.64
N ILE A 104 5.72 0.35 13.15
CA ILE A 104 5.99 -0.68 12.14
C ILE A 104 6.43 -0.02 10.82
N LEU A 105 5.66 0.98 10.37
CA LEU A 105 5.92 1.69 9.12
C LEU A 105 7.23 2.48 9.17
N LYS A 106 7.62 3.00 10.34
CA LYS A 106 8.92 3.65 10.53
C LYS A 106 10.09 2.68 10.34
N GLU A 107 9.99 1.44 10.80
CA GLU A 107 11.02 0.43 10.50
C GLU A 107 11.11 0.14 9.00
N ILE A 108 9.99 0.14 8.30
CA ILE A 108 9.94 -0.08 6.84
C ILE A 108 10.58 1.08 6.09
N LYS A 109 10.28 2.32 6.49
CA LYS A 109 10.95 3.51 5.97
C LYS A 109 12.48 3.43 6.11
N ASN A 110 12.98 2.91 7.23
CA ASN A 110 14.43 2.78 7.43
C ASN A 110 15.08 1.72 6.51
N LEU A 111 14.30 0.86 5.85
CA LEU A 111 14.79 -0.17 4.93
C LEU A 111 14.84 0.32 3.48
N CYS A 112 14.11 1.38 3.11
CA CYS A 112 14.14 1.96 1.77
C CYS A 112 14.09 3.50 1.85
N SER A 113 15.12 4.17 1.32
CA SER A 113 15.27 5.62 1.38
C SER A 113 14.20 6.40 0.61
N ASN A 114 13.48 5.74 -0.30
CA ASN A 114 12.42 6.33 -1.12
C ASN A 114 11.01 6.18 -0.51
N ILE A 115 10.89 5.82 0.78
CA ILE A 115 9.61 5.69 1.46
C ILE A 115 9.38 6.86 2.43
N GLU A 116 8.21 7.48 2.35
CA GLU A 116 7.68 8.44 3.30
C GLU A 116 6.39 7.91 3.94
N ILE A 117 6.23 8.16 5.24
CA ILE A 117 5.08 7.68 6.01
C ILE A 117 4.29 8.86 6.54
N ILE A 118 2.99 8.86 6.28
CA ILE A 118 2.06 9.87 6.80
C ILE A 118 0.96 9.17 7.58
N ILE A 119 0.83 9.53 8.86
CA ILE A 119 -0.29 9.06 9.68
C ILE A 119 -1.44 10.05 9.56
N GLY A 120 -2.55 9.63 8.96
CA GLY A 120 -3.69 10.50 8.71
C GLY A 120 -4.77 9.89 7.84
N ASP A 121 -5.82 10.67 7.61
CA ASP A 121 -6.95 10.29 6.76
C ASP A 121 -6.63 10.55 5.28
N ALA A 122 -6.59 9.48 4.49
CA ALA A 122 -6.34 9.55 3.05
C ALA A 122 -7.36 10.41 2.30
N LEU A 123 -8.65 10.40 2.70
CA LEU A 123 -9.69 11.20 2.03
C LEU A 123 -9.44 12.70 2.14
N ASN A 124 -8.80 13.15 3.22
CA ASN A 124 -8.41 14.54 3.40
C ASN A 124 -7.08 14.83 2.73
N LEU A 125 -6.10 13.92 2.87
CA LEU A 125 -4.76 14.12 2.34
C LEU A 125 -4.71 14.15 0.81
N ILE A 126 -5.45 13.27 0.12
CA ILE A 126 -5.49 13.21 -1.35
C ILE A 126 -5.91 14.56 -1.95
N LYS A 127 -6.82 15.29 -1.30
CA LYS A 127 -7.28 16.62 -1.74
C LYS A 127 -6.20 17.69 -1.61
N SER A 128 -5.26 17.50 -0.68
CA SER A 128 -4.18 18.44 -0.38
C SER A 128 -2.96 18.24 -1.26
N PHE A 129 -2.73 17.03 -1.77
CA PHE A 129 -1.61 16.78 -2.66
C PHE A 129 -1.86 17.36 -4.05
N ARG A 130 -0.88 18.13 -4.54
CA ARG A 130 -0.82 18.55 -5.94
C ARG A 130 0.10 17.59 -6.68
N GLY A 131 -0.36 17.03 -7.80
CA GLY A 131 0.47 16.21 -8.67
C GLY A 131 0.72 14.77 -8.20
N ILE A 132 -0.26 14.11 -7.58
CA ILE A 132 -0.17 12.64 -7.41
C ILE A 132 -0.32 11.98 -8.78
N ASP A 133 0.74 11.38 -9.31
CA ASP A 133 0.66 10.64 -10.57
C ASP A 133 -0.10 9.32 -10.41
N LEU A 134 0.13 8.61 -9.31
CA LEU A 134 -0.41 7.27 -9.11
C LEU A 134 -0.85 7.04 -7.67
N VAL A 135 -2.07 6.51 -7.52
CA VAL A 135 -2.61 6.04 -6.25
C VAL A 135 -2.70 4.51 -6.26
N VAL A 136 -2.33 3.87 -5.16
CA VAL A 136 -2.41 2.43 -4.97
C VAL A 136 -3.01 2.12 -3.60
N GLY A 137 -3.73 1.01 -3.46
CA GLY A 137 -4.18 0.59 -2.14
C GLY A 137 -5.08 -0.63 -2.15
N ASN A 138 -5.07 -1.34 -1.01
CA ASN A 138 -6.05 -2.38 -0.72
C ASN A 138 -7.20 -1.77 0.08
N ILE A 139 -8.19 -1.23 -0.64
CA ILE A 139 -9.16 -0.32 -0.07
C ILE A 139 -10.22 -1.09 0.74
N PRO A 140 -10.46 -0.71 2.01
CA PRO A 140 -11.55 -1.28 2.79
C PRO A 140 -12.91 -0.94 2.19
N TYR A 141 -13.86 -1.87 2.29
CA TYR A 141 -15.18 -1.75 1.66
C TYR A 141 -15.95 -0.49 2.07
N HIS A 142 -15.91 -0.13 3.35
CA HIS A 142 -16.73 0.96 3.89
C HIS A 142 -16.32 2.36 3.40
N ILE A 143 -15.11 2.53 2.85
CA ILE A 143 -14.64 3.81 2.27
C ILE A 143 -14.45 3.77 0.75
N THR A 144 -14.74 2.63 0.10
CA THR A 144 -14.39 2.45 -1.32
C THR A 144 -15.06 3.50 -2.21
N SER A 145 -16.36 3.77 -2.01
CA SER A 145 -17.09 4.79 -2.78
C SER A 145 -16.51 6.20 -2.58
N ASP A 146 -16.19 6.58 -1.35
CA ASP A 146 -15.63 7.91 -1.04
C ASP A 146 -14.23 8.09 -1.64
N ILE A 147 -13.41 7.04 -1.62
CA ILE A 147 -12.08 7.03 -2.24
C ILE A 147 -12.22 7.18 -3.75
N LEU A 148 -13.09 6.39 -4.39
CA LEU A 148 -13.32 6.48 -5.84
C LEU A 148 -13.82 7.87 -6.26
N LEU A 149 -14.77 8.45 -5.52
CA LEU A 149 -15.27 9.80 -5.79
C LEU A 149 -14.20 10.87 -5.56
N THR A 150 -13.36 10.70 -4.54
CA THR A 150 -12.25 11.63 -4.26
C THR A 150 -11.20 11.58 -5.36
N LEU A 151 -10.86 10.38 -5.85
CA LEU A 151 -9.92 10.20 -6.96
C LEU A 151 -10.49 10.70 -8.30
N ALA A 152 -11.79 10.49 -8.56
CA ALA A 152 -12.45 11.00 -9.76
C ALA A 152 -12.48 12.54 -9.82
N LYS A 153 -12.40 13.21 -8.65
CA LYS A 153 -12.36 14.67 -8.53
C LYS A 153 -10.94 15.22 -8.38
N SER A 154 -9.93 14.37 -8.24
CA SER A 154 -8.53 14.80 -8.12
C SER A 154 -7.85 14.87 -9.49
N ASN A 155 -6.63 15.40 -9.52
CA ASN A 155 -5.76 15.36 -10.71
C ASN A 155 -4.96 14.05 -10.81
N THR A 156 -5.42 12.98 -10.15
CA THR A 156 -4.73 11.69 -10.16
C THR A 156 -4.83 11.04 -11.54
N LYS A 157 -3.69 10.70 -12.15
CA LYS A 157 -3.66 10.13 -13.51
C LYS A 157 -3.96 8.63 -13.53
N TYR A 158 -3.44 7.89 -12.55
CA TYR A 158 -3.62 6.45 -12.46
C TYR A 158 -4.03 6.04 -11.05
N ALA A 159 -4.91 5.04 -10.96
CA ALA A 159 -5.24 4.37 -9.72
C ALA A 159 -5.18 2.86 -9.92
N LEU A 160 -4.45 2.16 -9.05
CA LEU A 160 -4.41 0.71 -8.97
C LEU A 160 -4.95 0.28 -7.60
N LEU A 161 -6.24 -0.04 -7.55
CA LEU A 161 -6.93 -0.36 -6.30
C LEU A 161 -7.36 -1.83 -6.31
N THR A 162 -7.18 -2.52 -5.19
CA THR A 162 -7.91 -3.78 -4.95
C THR A 162 -9.19 -3.47 -4.20
N ILE A 163 -10.31 -3.81 -4.82
CA ILE A 163 -11.67 -3.55 -4.33
C ILE A 163 -12.52 -4.82 -4.44
N GLN A 164 -13.72 -4.75 -3.86
CA GLN A 164 -14.72 -5.81 -3.95
C GLN A 164 -15.14 -6.05 -5.40
N ARG A 165 -15.32 -7.32 -5.77
CA ARG A 165 -15.63 -7.70 -7.17
C ARG A 165 -16.88 -7.02 -7.70
N ASP A 166 -17.96 -6.97 -6.91
CA ASP A 166 -19.22 -6.33 -7.26
C ASP A 166 -19.08 -4.82 -7.50
N VAL A 167 -18.21 -4.14 -6.73
CA VAL A 167 -17.89 -2.73 -6.97
C VAL A 167 -17.10 -2.56 -8.27
N ALA A 168 -16.11 -3.42 -8.51
CA ALA A 168 -15.33 -3.43 -9.76
C ALA A 168 -16.24 -3.68 -10.98
N ASP A 169 -17.12 -4.67 -10.91
CA ASP A 169 -18.07 -5.03 -11.97
C ASP A 169 -19.00 -3.87 -12.30
N ARG A 170 -19.48 -3.13 -11.29
CA ARG A 170 -20.29 -1.91 -11.50
C ARG A 170 -19.50 -0.81 -12.21
N LEU A 171 -18.23 -0.59 -11.85
CA LEU A 171 -17.39 0.45 -12.46
C LEU A 171 -17.10 0.20 -13.94
N VAL A 172 -16.94 -1.06 -14.34
CA VAL A 172 -16.65 -1.43 -15.74
C VAL A 172 -17.88 -1.81 -16.54
N SER A 173 -19.06 -1.74 -15.92
CA SER A 173 -20.31 -2.07 -16.59
C SER A 173 -20.57 -1.11 -17.76
N LYS A 174 -20.98 -1.68 -18.90
CA LYS A 174 -21.44 -0.88 -20.03
C LYS A 174 -22.83 -0.36 -19.71
N THR A 175 -23.11 0.89 -20.04
CA THR A 175 -24.47 1.41 -20.01
C THR A 175 -25.32 0.63 -20.99
N TRP A 176 -26.49 0.15 -20.55
CA TRP A 176 -27.46 -0.53 -21.41
C TRP A 176 -28.14 0.52 -22.31
N TYR A 177 -27.62 0.71 -23.52
CA TYR A 177 -28.26 1.44 -24.61
C TYR A 177 -28.14 0.64 -25.90
#